data_AF-A0A536WWL8-F1
#
_entry.id   AF-A0A536WWL8-F1
#
_cell.length_a   1.000
_cell.length_b   1.000
_cell.length_c   1.000
_cell.angle_alpha   90.00
_cell.angle_beta   90.00
_cell.angle_gamma   90.00
#
_symmetry.space_group_name_H-M   'P 1'
#
loop_
_entity.id
_entity.type
_entity.pdbx_description
1 polymer ?
#
loop_
_entity_poly.entity_id
_entity_poly.type
_entity_poly.pdbx_seq_one_letter_code
_entity_poly.pdbx_strand_id
1 'polypeptide(L)'
;MNIPERWLRSFCNPPLTGAELAERLTMAGVEVEGYEPVGPQFSGVVVAEIVEVARHPNADKLTVCTVDAGGERLQVVCGAPNARKGMKAPLAKLGARLPNLEVQRATLRGVQSEGMLCSARELGLSDDHAGLLELEGKVGSDARAALGLDDYVFVLKLTPNRADCLSLLGVAREVAALTGAPLEIPKIESVPAKSETRHAVRISAPEG
;
A
#
# COMPACT_ATOMS: atom_id res chain seq x y z
N MET A 1 -6.82 -7.90 15.48
CA MET A 1 -7.55 -7.37 14.31
C MET A 1 -6.82 -6.12 13.87
N ASN A 2 -6.55 -5.95 12.57
CA ASN A 2 -5.73 -4.84 12.08
C ASN A 2 -6.60 -3.84 11.31
N ILE A 3 -6.48 -2.55 11.62
CA ILE A 3 -7.27 -1.48 10.99
C ILE A 3 -6.33 -0.37 10.51
N PRO A 4 -6.25 -0.10 9.20
CA PRO A 4 -5.55 1.07 8.68
C PRO A 4 -6.23 2.37 9.17
N GLU A 5 -5.43 3.29 9.72
CA GLU A 5 -5.90 4.55 10.29
C GLU A 5 -6.57 5.41 9.22
N ARG A 6 -5.99 5.54 8.02
CA ARG A 6 -6.62 6.29 6.92
C ARG A 6 -8.01 5.74 6.59
N TRP A 7 -8.19 4.43 6.62
CA TRP A 7 -9.49 3.82 6.33
C TRP A 7 -10.48 4.09 7.46
N LEU A 8 -10.04 3.99 8.72
CA LEU A 8 -10.86 4.37 9.89
C LEU A 8 -11.29 5.84 9.84
N ARG A 9 -10.36 6.73 9.49
CA ARG A 9 -10.62 8.17 9.35
C ARG A 9 -11.57 8.52 8.21
N SER A 10 -11.68 7.67 7.19
CA SER A 10 -12.72 7.85 6.16
C SER A 10 -14.15 7.61 6.68
N PHE A 11 -14.30 6.94 7.83
CA PHE A 11 -15.58 6.76 8.51
C PHE A 11 -15.77 7.73 9.67
N CYS A 12 -14.71 8.05 10.42
CA CYS A 12 -14.78 8.97 11.54
C CYS A 12 -13.41 9.63 11.77
N ASN A 13 -13.32 10.94 11.54
CA ASN A 13 -12.06 11.68 11.60
C ASN A 13 -12.02 12.72 12.74
N PRO A 14 -11.82 12.29 13.99
CA PRO A 14 -11.68 13.23 15.10
C PRO A 14 -10.36 14.01 15.00
N PRO A 15 -10.29 15.24 15.56
CA PRO A 15 -9.08 16.06 15.60
C PRO A 15 -8.10 15.56 16.67
N LEU A 16 -7.77 14.27 16.61
CA LEU A 16 -6.83 13.57 17.48
C LEU A 16 -5.71 12.97 16.64
N THR A 17 -4.51 12.90 17.21
CA THR A 17 -3.42 12.11 16.66
C THR A 17 -3.73 10.61 16.76
N GLY A 18 -3.03 9.78 15.98
CA GLY A 18 -3.19 8.32 16.06
C GLY A 18 -2.88 7.75 17.45
N ALA A 19 -1.87 8.30 18.13
CA ALA A 19 -1.51 7.90 19.49
C ALA A 19 -2.62 8.23 20.51
N GLU A 20 -3.18 9.44 20.47
CA GLU A 20 -4.31 9.83 21.33
C GLU A 20 -5.56 8.99 21.05
N LEU A 21 -5.80 8.64 19.78
CA LEU A 21 -6.90 7.76 19.40
C LEU A 21 -6.71 6.34 19.93
N ALA A 22 -5.48 5.82 19.85
CA ALA A 22 -5.12 4.50 20.38
C ALA A 22 -5.33 4.39 21.90
N GLU A 23 -4.89 5.41 22.63
CA GLU A 23 -5.06 5.51 24.08
C GLU A 23 -6.55 5.54 24.45
N ARG A 24 -7.35 6.38 23.78
CA ARG A 24 -8.78 6.48 24.03
C ARG A 24 -9.54 5.17 23.75
N LEU A 25 -9.22 4.48 22.66
CA LEU A 25 -9.80 3.18 22.35
C LEU A 25 -9.47 2.15 23.44
N THR A 26 -8.21 2.10 23.87
CA THR A 26 -7.78 1.21 24.95
C THR A 26 -8.53 1.49 26.25
N MET A 27 -8.67 2.76 26.63
CA MET A 27 -9.42 3.17 27.82
C MET A 27 -10.93 2.86 27.75
N ALA A 28 -11.47 2.70 26.55
CA ALA A 28 -12.85 2.28 26.31
C ALA A 28 -13.05 0.75 26.26
N GLY A 29 -11.99 -0.03 26.46
CA GLY A 29 -12.03 -1.49 26.40
C GLY A 29 -11.85 -2.07 24.99
N VAL A 30 -11.42 -1.26 24.02
CA VAL A 30 -10.92 -1.72 22.72
C VAL A 30 -9.39 -1.63 22.75
N GLU A 31 -8.75 -2.65 23.33
CA GLU A 31 -7.28 -2.67 23.53
C GLU A 31 -6.54 -2.53 22.20
N VAL A 32 -5.67 -1.52 22.11
CA VAL A 32 -4.74 -1.32 21.00
C VAL A 32 -3.37 -1.84 21.44
N GLU A 33 -3.00 -3.04 20.99
CA GLU A 33 -1.70 -3.64 21.27
C GLU A 33 -0.55 -2.97 20.50
N GLY A 34 -0.86 -2.37 19.34
CA GLY A 34 0.15 -1.78 18.48
C GLY A 34 -0.38 -0.65 17.60
N TYR A 35 0.50 0.30 17.30
CA TYR A 35 0.28 1.37 16.33
C TYR A 35 1.53 1.46 15.45
N GLU A 36 1.45 0.85 14.28
CA GLU A 36 2.60 0.49 13.46
C GLU A 36 2.46 1.07 12.04
N PRO A 37 3.56 1.46 11.36
CA PRO A 37 3.48 1.91 9.97
C PRO A 37 2.97 0.79 9.06
N VAL A 38 2.13 1.12 8.07
CA VAL A 38 1.58 0.16 7.08
C VAL A 38 2.68 -0.52 6.27
N GLY A 39 3.76 0.21 5.99
CA GLY A 39 4.82 -0.26 5.12
C GLY A 39 6.23 0.00 5.67
N PRO A 40 7.23 -0.67 5.08
CA PRO A 40 8.63 -0.44 5.39
C PRO A 40 9.03 1.01 5.08
N GLN A 41 10.08 1.48 5.75
CA GLN A 41 10.61 2.83 5.51
C GLN A 41 11.63 2.82 4.38
N PHE A 42 11.45 3.73 3.43
CA PHE A 42 12.40 4.02 2.35
C PHE A 42 12.27 5.48 1.93
N SER A 43 13.31 6.05 1.33
CA SER A 43 13.35 7.46 0.93
C SER A 43 14.06 7.66 -0.40
N GLY A 44 13.70 8.71 -1.14
CA GLY A 44 14.32 9.02 -2.44
C GLY A 44 13.81 8.15 -3.59
N VAL A 45 12.64 7.53 -3.42
CA VAL A 45 11.98 6.71 -4.43
C VAL A 45 10.81 7.49 -5.03
N VAL A 46 10.82 7.64 -6.35
CA VAL A 46 9.78 8.38 -7.09
C VAL A 46 9.07 7.46 -8.08
N VAL A 47 7.88 7.86 -8.50
CA VAL A 47 7.19 7.23 -9.64
C VAL A 47 7.92 7.63 -10.92
N ALA A 48 8.41 6.65 -11.68
CA ALA A 48 9.03 6.88 -12.98
C ALA A 48 8.31 6.12 -14.09
N GLU A 49 8.31 6.67 -15.30
CA GLU A 49 7.77 6.02 -16.49
C GLU A 49 8.89 5.56 -17.41
N ILE A 50 8.84 4.31 -17.86
CA ILE A 50 9.80 3.78 -18.83
C ILE A 50 9.46 4.33 -20.22
N VAL A 51 10.27 5.25 -20.74
CA VAL A 51 10.04 5.87 -22.05
C VAL A 51 10.65 5.06 -23.20
N GLU A 52 11.72 4.33 -22.93
CA GLU A 52 12.43 3.50 -23.90
C GLU A 52 13.05 2.27 -23.25
N VAL A 53 13.09 1.17 -24.01
CA VAL A 53 13.65 -0.11 -23.58
C VAL A 53 14.54 -0.64 -24.71
N ALA A 54 15.83 -0.77 -24.45
CA ALA A 54 16.83 -1.28 -25.39
C ALA A 54 17.57 -2.47 -24.80
N ARG A 55 17.96 -3.45 -25.64
CA ARG A 55 18.79 -4.57 -25.18
C ARG A 55 20.16 -4.07 -24.72
N HIS A 56 20.68 -4.66 -23.65
CA HIS A 56 22.01 -4.30 -23.16
C HIS A 56 23.11 -4.77 -24.14
N PRO A 57 24.06 -3.91 -24.52
CA PRO A 57 25.05 -4.23 -25.56
C PRO A 57 25.99 -5.39 -25.19
N ASN A 58 26.27 -5.54 -23.89
CA ASN A 58 27.23 -6.53 -23.37
C ASN A 58 26.60 -7.61 -22.47
N ALA A 59 25.27 -7.79 -22.47
CA ALA A 59 24.60 -8.78 -21.61
C ALA A 59 23.21 -9.19 -22.12
N ASP A 60 22.98 -10.49 -22.32
CA ASP A 60 21.74 -11.01 -22.92
C ASP A 60 20.50 -10.91 -22.01
N LYS A 61 20.73 -10.92 -20.69
CA LYS A 61 19.66 -10.89 -19.66
C LYS A 61 19.38 -9.51 -19.10
N LEU A 62 20.09 -8.48 -19.57
CA LEU A 62 19.93 -7.11 -19.09
C LEU A 62 19.33 -6.23 -20.18
N THR A 63 18.63 -5.20 -19.72
CA THR A 63 17.96 -4.23 -20.56
C THR A 63 18.36 -2.85 -20.09
N VAL A 64 18.62 -1.94 -21.01
CA VAL A 64 18.88 -0.53 -20.74
C VAL A 64 17.56 0.20 -20.93
N CYS A 65 17.01 0.73 -19.85
CA CYS A 65 15.78 1.49 -19.84
C CYS A 65 16.11 2.98 -19.73
N THR A 66 15.50 3.80 -20.59
CA THR A 66 15.44 5.24 -20.36
C THR A 66 14.14 5.51 -19.64
N VAL A 67 14.22 6.18 -18.48
CA VAL A 67 13.06 6.47 -17.64
C VAL A 67 12.88 7.97 -17.47
N ASP A 68 11.63 8.43 -17.42
CA ASP A 68 11.26 9.79 -17.03
C ASP A 68 10.90 9.80 -15.53
N ALA A 69 11.63 10.61 -14.76
CA ALA A 69 11.47 10.79 -13.32
C ALA A 69 10.92 12.17 -12.94
N GLY A 70 10.08 12.76 -13.79
CA GLY A 70 9.39 14.04 -13.55
C GLY A 70 9.98 15.19 -14.34
N GLY A 71 10.35 14.95 -15.60
CA GLY A 71 11.08 15.88 -16.48
C GLY A 71 12.58 15.61 -16.56
N GLU A 72 13.08 14.66 -15.76
CA GLU A 72 14.47 14.20 -15.75
C GLU A 72 14.54 12.83 -16.42
N ARG A 73 15.28 12.72 -17.54
CA ARG A 73 15.51 11.43 -18.21
C ARG A 73 16.77 10.78 -17.65
N LEU A 74 16.62 9.57 -17.12
CA LEU A 74 17.69 8.81 -16.50
C LEU A 74 17.88 7.48 -17.22
N GLN A 75 19.12 7.04 -17.35
CA GLN A 75 19.43 5.71 -17.85
C GLN A 75 19.52 4.71 -16.69
N VAL A 76 18.75 3.64 -16.75
CA VAL A 76 18.72 2.59 -15.72
C VAL A 76 18.88 1.22 -16.36
N VAL A 77 19.82 0.43 -15.85
CA VAL A 77 19.98 -0.96 -16.27
C VAL A 77 19.07 -1.84 -15.42
N CYS A 78 18.20 -2.62 -16.07
CA CYS A 78 17.23 -3.48 -15.41
C CYS A 78 17.28 -4.90 -15.98
N GLY A 79 17.21 -5.91 -15.11
CA GLY A 79 17.14 -7.33 -15.49
C GLY A 79 15.73 -7.93 -15.38
N ALA A 80 14.72 -7.13 -15.01
CA ALA A 80 13.37 -7.64 -14.79
C ALA A 80 12.67 -7.97 -16.11
N PRO A 81 11.99 -9.13 -16.21
CA PRO A 81 11.38 -9.59 -17.46
C PRO A 81 10.15 -8.80 -17.88
N ASN A 82 9.54 -8.05 -16.96
CA ASN A 82 8.32 -7.27 -17.19
C ASN A 82 8.58 -5.79 -17.56
N ALA A 83 9.85 -5.38 -17.68
CA ALA A 83 10.21 -4.01 -18.07
C ALA A 83 9.77 -3.72 -19.52
N ARG A 84 8.88 -2.73 -19.68
CA ARG A 84 8.30 -2.37 -20.98
C ARG A 84 8.02 -0.87 -21.07
N LYS A 85 8.05 -0.33 -22.29
CA LYS A 85 7.70 1.07 -22.56
C LYS A 85 6.28 1.40 -22.07
N GLY A 86 6.13 2.56 -21.42
CA GLY A 86 4.87 3.05 -20.83
C GLY A 86 4.57 2.49 -19.44
N MET A 87 5.35 1.54 -18.94
CA MET A 87 5.19 1.03 -17.58
C MET A 87 5.64 2.11 -16.58
N LYS A 88 4.83 2.33 -15.56
CA LYS A 88 5.19 3.13 -14.38
C LYS A 88 5.66 2.22 -13.25
N ALA A 89 6.81 2.55 -12.70
CA ALA A 89 7.45 1.77 -11.66
C ALA A 89 8.15 2.70 -10.65
N PRO A 90 8.39 2.24 -9.40
CA PRO A 90 9.19 2.98 -8.45
C PRO A 90 10.65 3.02 -8.92
N LEU A 91 11.20 4.22 -9.01
CA LEU A 91 12.61 4.48 -9.28
C LEU A 91 13.27 4.99 -8.01
N ALA A 92 14.18 4.21 -7.47
CA ALA A 92 15.09 4.68 -6.44
C ALA A 92 16.21 5.52 -7.10
N LYS A 93 16.23 6.82 -6.79
CA LYS A 93 17.26 7.75 -7.29
C LYS A 93 18.61 7.49 -6.63
N LEU A 94 19.67 8.08 -7.18
CA LEU A 94 20.98 8.07 -6.51
C LEU A 94 20.87 8.68 -5.10
N GLY A 95 21.43 7.98 -4.10
CA GLY A 95 21.32 8.34 -2.68
C GLY A 95 20.01 7.89 -2.01
N ALA A 96 19.09 7.23 -2.74
CA ALA A 96 17.89 6.67 -2.14
C ALA A 96 18.24 5.56 -1.14
N ARG A 97 17.49 5.50 -0.04
CA ARG A 97 17.63 4.48 1.00
C ARG A 97 16.45 3.54 0.92
N LEU A 98 16.72 2.28 0.63
CA LEU A 98 15.76 1.18 0.67
C LEU A 98 15.98 0.36 1.95
N PRO A 99 15.05 -0.54 2.34
CA PRO A 99 15.18 -1.29 3.59
C PRO A 99 16.49 -2.09 3.71
N ASN A 100 17.01 -2.58 2.58
CA ASN A 100 18.18 -3.48 2.57
C ASN A 100 19.42 -2.88 1.91
N LEU A 101 19.34 -1.71 1.26
CA LEU A 101 20.46 -1.12 0.53
C LEU A 101 20.31 0.39 0.30
N GLU A 102 21.44 1.06 0.04
CA GLU A 102 21.49 2.44 -0.44
C GLU A 102 21.85 2.45 -1.93
N VAL A 103 21.09 3.20 -2.74
CA VAL A 103 21.28 3.22 -4.19
C VAL A 103 22.43 4.15 -4.56
N GLN A 104 23.46 3.57 -5.17
CA GLN A 104 24.64 4.28 -5.65
C GLN A 104 24.79 4.12 -7.15
N ARG A 105 25.58 5.00 -7.77
CA ARG A 105 25.89 4.91 -9.20
C ARG A 105 26.70 3.65 -9.44
N ALA A 106 26.22 2.80 -10.33
CA ALA A 106 26.89 1.54 -10.67
C ALA A 106 27.09 1.42 -12.18
N THR A 107 28.20 0.82 -12.58
CA THR A 107 28.47 0.47 -13.98
C THR A 107 28.27 -1.03 -14.13
N LEU A 108 27.19 -1.44 -14.80
CA LEU A 108 26.90 -2.84 -15.09
C LEU A 108 27.39 -3.15 -16.49
N ARG A 109 28.38 -4.05 -16.61
CA ARG A 109 28.87 -4.55 -17.91
C ARG A 109 29.20 -3.43 -18.91
N GLY A 110 29.77 -2.32 -18.42
CA GLY A 110 30.20 -1.18 -19.22
C GLY A 110 29.14 -0.08 -19.44
N VAL A 111 27.90 -0.27 -18.98
CA VAL A 111 26.84 0.74 -19.06
C VAL A 111 26.55 1.30 -17.67
N GLN A 112 26.48 2.63 -17.55
CA GLN A 112 26.17 3.30 -16.28
C GLN A 112 24.67 3.25 -15.99
N SER A 113 24.31 3.00 -14.73
CA SER A 113 22.94 3.07 -14.21
C SER A 113 22.84 4.23 -13.21
N GLU A 114 21.92 5.15 -13.46
CA GLU A 114 21.68 6.38 -12.70
C GLU A 114 20.56 6.23 -11.64
N GLY A 115 20.35 4.99 -11.21
CA GLY A 115 19.32 4.61 -10.27
C GLY A 115 18.99 3.13 -10.40
N MET A 116 17.89 2.74 -9.75
CA MET A 116 17.39 1.38 -9.77
C MET A 116 15.85 1.39 -9.83
N LEU A 117 15.28 0.68 -10.81
CA LEU A 117 13.85 0.38 -10.83
C LEU A 117 13.57 -0.73 -9.82
N CYS A 118 12.56 -0.55 -8.97
CA CYS A 118 12.33 -1.43 -7.83
C CYS A 118 11.17 -2.42 -8.05
N SER A 119 11.38 -3.64 -7.57
CA SER A 119 10.39 -4.67 -7.29
C SER A 119 9.71 -4.44 -5.93
N ALA A 120 8.62 -5.17 -5.67
CA ALA A 120 7.96 -5.15 -4.37
C ALA A 120 8.90 -5.63 -3.24
N ARG A 121 9.76 -6.62 -3.53
CA ARG A 121 10.77 -7.12 -2.58
C ARG A 121 11.85 -6.11 -2.24
N GLU A 122 12.37 -5.36 -3.21
CA GLU A 122 13.37 -4.32 -2.93
C GLU A 122 12.81 -3.18 -2.10
N LEU A 123 11.51 -2.89 -2.25
CA LEU A 123 10.80 -1.95 -1.39
C LEU A 123 10.41 -2.53 -0.03
N GLY A 124 10.51 -3.86 0.18
CA GLY A 124 10.11 -4.56 1.39
C GLY A 124 8.59 -4.77 1.55
N LEU A 125 7.82 -4.67 0.45
CA LEU A 125 6.36 -4.77 0.45
C LEU A 125 5.85 -6.21 0.30
N SER A 126 6.64 -7.09 -0.30
CA SER A 126 6.29 -8.49 -0.56
C SER A 126 7.55 -9.32 -0.79
N ASP A 127 7.48 -10.64 -0.64
CA ASP A 127 8.55 -11.56 -1.04
C ASP A 127 8.60 -11.82 -2.56
N ASP A 128 7.66 -11.23 -3.32
CA ASP A 128 7.63 -11.33 -4.78
C ASP A 128 8.85 -10.68 -5.45
N HIS A 129 9.53 -11.47 -6.27
CA HIS A 129 10.72 -11.10 -7.03
C HIS A 129 10.58 -11.42 -8.53
N ALA A 130 9.34 -11.64 -9.01
CA ALA A 130 9.09 -11.97 -10.42
C ALA A 130 9.41 -10.80 -11.38
N GLY A 131 9.43 -9.56 -10.89
CA GLY A 131 9.77 -8.39 -11.71
C GLY A 131 9.61 -7.06 -10.97
N LEU A 132 9.61 -5.96 -11.74
CA LEU A 132 9.37 -4.61 -11.23
C LEU A 132 7.94 -4.46 -10.71
N LEU A 133 7.77 -3.63 -9.68
CA LEU A 133 6.45 -3.26 -9.20
C LEU A 133 5.80 -2.29 -10.19
N GLU A 134 4.66 -2.67 -10.74
CA GLU A 134 3.83 -1.75 -11.53
C GLU A 134 2.94 -0.93 -10.60
N LEU A 135 2.92 0.39 -10.79
CA LEU A 135 2.07 1.27 -9.99
C LEU A 135 1.52 2.44 -10.80
N GLU A 136 0.40 2.99 -10.35
CA GLU A 136 -0.16 4.22 -10.89
C GLU A 136 0.34 5.44 -10.10
N GLY A 137 0.29 6.62 -10.73
CA GLY A 137 0.71 7.85 -10.10
C GLY A 137 1.20 8.91 -11.07
N LYS A 138 1.44 10.10 -10.53
CA LYS A 138 2.05 11.22 -11.27
C LYS A 138 3.56 10.97 -11.36
N VAL A 139 4.11 10.96 -12.57
CA VAL A 139 5.55 10.81 -12.78
C VAL A 139 6.31 11.91 -12.01
N GLY A 140 7.34 11.50 -11.28
CA GLY A 140 8.14 12.34 -10.38
C GLY A 140 7.56 12.52 -8.97
N SER A 141 6.34 12.05 -8.68
CA SER A 141 5.82 12.09 -7.31
C SER A 141 6.49 11.06 -6.42
N ASP A 142 6.42 11.27 -5.10
CA ASP A 142 6.90 10.30 -4.12
C ASP A 142 6.17 8.96 -4.26
N ALA A 143 6.93 7.86 -4.28
CA ALA A 143 6.36 6.52 -4.48
C ALA A 143 5.60 6.01 -3.26
N ARG A 144 5.95 6.45 -2.03
CA ARG A 144 5.22 6.08 -0.82
C ARG A 144 3.83 6.70 -0.84
N ALA A 145 3.74 7.97 -1.20
CA ALA A 145 2.47 8.66 -1.34
C ALA A 145 1.59 8.00 -2.41
N ALA A 146 2.17 7.63 -3.56
CA ALA A 146 1.45 6.94 -4.64
C ALA A 146 0.92 5.56 -4.22
N LEU A 147 1.68 4.83 -3.41
CA LEU A 147 1.31 3.51 -2.89
C LEU A 147 0.48 3.57 -1.60
N GLY A 148 0.23 4.76 -1.05
CA GLY A 148 -0.51 4.94 0.20
C GLY A 148 0.21 4.38 1.44
N LEU A 149 1.55 4.37 1.43
CA LEU A 149 2.37 3.80 2.51
C LEU A 149 2.62 4.76 3.69
N ASP A 150 2.25 6.02 3.55
CA ASP A 150 2.27 7.02 4.64
C ASP A 150 0.97 6.92 5.45
N ASP A 151 0.77 5.75 6.04
CA ASP A 151 -0.36 5.39 6.88
C ASP A 151 0.09 4.46 8.01
N TYR A 152 -0.73 4.33 9.04
CA TYR A 152 -0.50 3.49 10.19
C TYR A 152 -1.63 2.48 10.37
N VAL A 153 -1.35 1.41 11.10
CA VAL A 153 -2.28 0.34 11.43
C VAL A 153 -2.44 0.27 12.93
N PHE A 154 -3.69 0.30 13.39
CA PHE A 154 -4.05 -0.09 14.75
C PHE A 154 -4.15 -1.62 14.82
N VAL A 155 -3.37 -2.23 15.70
CA VAL A 155 -3.44 -3.66 16.02
C VAL A 155 -4.29 -3.81 17.27
N LEU A 156 -5.53 -4.28 17.08
CA LEU A 156 -6.53 -4.39 18.15
C LEU A 156 -6.59 -5.80 18.71
N LYS A 157 -6.65 -5.91 20.04
CA LYS A 157 -6.97 -7.13 20.76
C LYS A 157 -8.36 -7.05 21.35
N LEU A 158 -9.29 -7.63 20.60
CA LEU A 158 -10.69 -7.60 20.97
C LEU A 158 -11.01 -8.73 21.94
N THR A 159 -11.69 -8.39 23.03
CA THR A 159 -12.27 -9.38 23.93
C THR A 159 -13.54 -9.99 23.30
N PRO A 160 -13.94 -11.22 23.67
CA PRO A 160 -15.08 -11.91 23.05
C PRO A 160 -16.42 -11.18 23.15
N ASN A 161 -16.59 -10.29 24.13
CA ASN A 161 -17.79 -9.47 24.30
C ASN A 161 -17.89 -8.28 23.32
N ARG A 162 -16.84 -7.97 22.55
CA ARG A 162 -16.79 -6.83 21.60
C ARG A 162 -16.93 -7.29 20.15
N ALA A 163 -17.88 -8.18 19.87
CA ALA A 163 -18.13 -8.68 18.51
C ALA A 163 -18.57 -7.56 17.54
N ASP A 164 -19.16 -6.48 18.06
CA ASP A 164 -19.45 -5.25 17.33
C ASP A 164 -18.20 -4.64 16.69
N CYS A 165 -17.05 -4.72 17.35
CA CYS A 165 -15.78 -4.16 16.91
C CYS A 165 -15.00 -5.07 15.95
N LEU A 166 -15.53 -6.23 15.55
CA LEU A 166 -14.91 -7.11 14.53
C LEU A 166 -15.06 -6.57 13.09
N SER A 167 -15.33 -5.28 12.93
CA SER A 167 -15.46 -4.62 11.65
C SER A 167 -14.97 -3.17 11.74
N LEU A 168 -14.54 -2.62 10.60
CA LEU A 168 -14.16 -1.21 10.51
C LEU A 168 -15.28 -0.27 10.97
N LEU A 169 -16.52 -0.55 10.54
CA LEU A 169 -17.68 0.23 10.93
C LEU A 169 -17.95 0.17 12.43
N GLY A 170 -17.74 -0.99 13.06
CA GLY A 170 -17.86 -1.16 14.50
C GLY A 170 -16.88 -0.29 15.27
N VAL A 171 -15.60 -0.35 14.89
CA VAL A 171 -14.57 0.50 15.50
C VAL A 171 -14.82 1.98 15.22
N ALA A 172 -15.24 2.35 14.00
CA ALA A 172 -15.59 3.74 13.68
C ALA A 172 -16.77 4.26 14.53
N ARG A 173 -17.77 3.42 14.83
CA ARG A 173 -18.86 3.76 15.76
C ARG A 173 -18.35 4.01 17.18
N GLU A 174 -17.42 3.18 17.65
CA GLU A 174 -16.78 3.39 18.95
C GLU A 174 -16.03 4.73 18.98
N VAL A 175 -15.23 5.01 17.95
CA VAL A 175 -14.52 6.29 17.82
C VAL A 175 -15.49 7.46 17.82
N ALA A 176 -16.59 7.38 17.06
CA ALA A 176 -17.62 8.41 17.03
C ALA A 176 -18.26 8.63 18.41
N ALA A 177 -18.57 7.55 19.14
CA ALA A 177 -19.12 7.62 20.50
C ALA A 177 -18.14 8.25 21.50
N LEU A 178 -16.85 7.95 21.40
CA LEU A 178 -15.81 8.45 22.32
C LEU A 178 -15.39 9.90 22.05
N THR A 179 -15.54 10.38 20.82
CA THR A 179 -14.99 11.67 20.39
C THR A 179 -16.06 12.69 20.02
N GLY A 180 -17.29 12.25 19.76
CA GLY A 180 -18.36 13.09 19.22
C GLY A 180 -18.16 13.49 17.76
N ALA A 181 -17.12 13.00 17.08
CA ALA A 181 -16.92 13.24 15.67
C ALA A 181 -18.00 12.52 14.83
N PRO A 182 -18.41 13.09 13.68
CA PRO A 182 -19.45 12.51 12.85
C PRO A 182 -19.01 11.17 12.27
N LEU A 183 -19.95 10.21 12.23
CA LEU A 183 -19.77 8.94 11.55
C LEU A 183 -20.28 9.04 10.11
N GLU A 184 -19.37 8.94 9.16
CA GLU A 184 -19.64 8.85 7.73
C GLU A 184 -19.71 7.38 7.31
N ILE A 185 -20.89 6.95 6.86
CA ILE A 185 -21.09 5.59 6.36
C ILE A 185 -21.22 5.65 4.83
N PRO A 186 -20.45 4.86 4.07
CA PRO A 186 -20.60 4.79 2.63
C PRO A 186 -22.05 4.44 2.24
N LYS A 187 -22.61 5.18 1.29
CA LYS A 187 -23.95 4.89 0.77
C LYS A 187 -23.89 3.57 0.00
N ILE A 188 -24.61 2.57 0.48
CA ILE A 188 -24.77 1.29 -0.21
C ILE A 188 -26.11 1.32 -0.95
N GLU A 189 -26.06 1.46 -2.28
CA GLU A 189 -27.26 1.48 -3.10
C GLU A 189 -27.83 0.07 -3.28
N SER A 190 -29.17 -0.03 -3.29
CA SER A 190 -29.84 -1.31 -3.52
C SER A 190 -29.60 -1.76 -4.96
N VAL A 191 -29.10 -2.98 -5.12
CA VAL A 191 -28.96 -3.62 -6.43
C VAL A 191 -30.24 -4.43 -6.72
N PRO A 192 -31.02 -4.09 -7.76
CA PRO A 192 -32.23 -4.83 -8.07
C PRO A 192 -31.89 -6.27 -8.50
N ALA A 193 -32.71 -7.22 -8.05
CA ALA A 193 -32.58 -8.61 -8.47
C ALA A 193 -32.80 -8.73 -9.99
N LYS A 194 -31.92 -9.48 -10.66
CA LYS A 194 -32.04 -9.76 -12.10
C LYS A 194 -32.74 -11.10 -12.41
N SER A 195 -33.06 -11.87 -11.38
CA SER A 195 -33.66 -13.20 -11.49
C SER A 195 -34.69 -13.41 -10.40
N GLU A 196 -35.77 -14.11 -10.74
CA GLU A 196 -36.82 -14.54 -9.83
C GLU A 196 -36.63 -15.98 -9.34
N THR A 197 -35.55 -16.66 -9.75
CA THR A 197 -35.25 -18.04 -9.32
C THR A 197 -35.13 -18.09 -7.79
N ARG A 198 -35.92 -18.98 -7.16
CA ARG A 198 -35.89 -19.21 -5.72
C ARG A 198 -35.44 -20.65 -5.44
N HIS A 199 -34.56 -20.80 -4.46
CA HIS A 199 -34.24 -22.12 -3.90
C HIS A 199 -35.02 -22.29 -2.60
N ALA A 200 -35.71 -23.42 -2.47
CA ALA A 200 -36.38 -23.77 -1.22
C ALA A 200 -35.31 -24.10 -0.16
N VAL A 201 -35.16 -23.24 0.84
CA VAL A 201 -34.32 -23.52 2.00
C VAL A 201 -35.18 -24.18 3.07
N ARG A 202 -34.88 -25.43 3.43
CA ARG A 202 -35.42 -26.08 4.63
C ARG A 202 -34.38 -26.01 5.74
N ILE A 203 -34.70 -25.30 6.80
CA ILE A 203 -33.91 -25.32 8.04
C ILE A 203 -34.54 -26.39 8.94
N SER A 204 -33.87 -27.54 9.07
CA SER A 204 -34.24 -28.53 10.07
C SER A 204 -33.40 -28.31 11.33
N ALA A 205 -34.04 -27.93 12.44
CA ALA A 205 -33.44 -28.03 13.75
C ALA A 205 -33.91 -29.36 14.37
N PRO A 206 -33.10 -30.43 14.36
CA PRO A 206 -33.43 -31.61 15.15
C PRO A 206 -33.50 -31.18 16.62
N GLU A 207 -34.60 -31.51 17.30
CA GLU A 207 -34.78 -31.26 18.73
C GLU A 207 -33.59 -31.86 19.49
N GLY A 208 -32.99 -31.05 20.37
CA GLY A 208 -31.92 -31.47 21.27
C GLY A 208 -32.42 -32.36 22.39
#